data_AF-A0A8T4MYH3-F1
#
_entry.id   AF-A0A8T4MYH3-F1
#
_cell.length_a   1.000
_cell.length_b   1.000
_cell.length_c   1.000
_cell.angle_alpha   90.00
_cell.angle_beta   90.00
_cell.angle_gamma   90.00
#
_symmetry.space_group_name_H-M   'P 1'
#
loop_
_entity.id
_entity.type
_entity.pdbx_description
1 polymer ?
#
loop_
_entity_poly.entity_id
_entity_poly.type
_entity_poly.pdbx_seq_one_letter_code
_entity_poly.pdbx_strand_id
1 'polypeptide(L)'
;MRCHMLYLKKLLPKQKRSGSSLYLEILKKIMPKHKDSNSPLYLANNLLKIPKSKRSQSHVEMILSFILFIGFIIFIFIFINPLAKVDNKAFVDRDIASIISYITKDVGKVSLFVRDGLPSDEWKNCINLNRDIEQHGLDYFVQKHALTSPVRYTIYYQDFTLSKGDAIDCDTPPKSYRMGSFTTEKMIVKENASELKNNPSILEINQFSFKITSMDGTVIEELSLDIPKNIQVSSVDIPLRMMDNNGNIQDVVLNIKIIPGGLRRITLPTDDSSAGGSVGVPGGPGGTSPECSDGVDNDGNGLTDYPNDPGCSAPDDPDEVSDGGSVPPPAPTGWDLSSAVYDGKSFIVDETSSPVALTFKPDGTKMYVLEDNDKTIYQYSLTNWDISSAQYEISFNVGEKTSLPFDFAFNSEGTKMYVVDYLDKTIYQYSLTNWDISSAQYEISFSVAGQMSSSATLAFKPDGMKVYVGRPTTNTIYQYPLTNWDISSAQYESNFDAKGFGRLFSTDIAFKSDGNKMYTLELDSTRTNNIDQYSITDWDISSAQDDFVSFSAKAQTSYPVAFAFKPDGTKMYVLGYYDKTIYQYSTVTPS
;
A
#
# COMPACT_ATOMS: atom_id res chain seq x y z
N MET A 1 45.49 15.70 -2.72
CA MET A 1 45.27 16.82 -3.67
C MET A 1 46.51 17.74 -3.81
N ARG A 2 47.73 17.23 -4.14
CA ARG A 2 48.94 18.09 -4.19
C ARG A 2 50.04 17.77 -5.23
N CYS A 3 49.89 16.77 -6.11
CA CYS A 3 50.92 16.45 -7.12
C CYS A 3 50.68 17.02 -8.53
N HIS A 4 49.46 17.47 -8.87
CA HIS A 4 49.15 17.89 -10.26
C HIS A 4 49.49 19.36 -10.61
N MET A 5 49.74 20.25 -9.65
CA MET A 5 49.98 21.68 -9.95
C MET A 5 51.39 21.99 -10.49
N LEU A 6 52.40 21.13 -10.26
CA LEU A 6 53.79 21.45 -10.60
C LEU A 6 54.15 21.25 -12.08
N TYR A 7 53.42 20.39 -12.81
CA TYR A 7 53.71 20.12 -14.22
C TYR A 7 53.23 21.22 -15.18
N LEU A 8 52.17 21.95 -14.81
CA LEU A 8 51.55 22.99 -15.65
C LEU A 8 52.35 24.30 -15.73
N LYS A 9 53.28 24.56 -14.80
CA LYS A 9 54.06 25.81 -14.78
C LYS A 9 55.21 25.87 -15.79
N LYS A 10 55.54 24.77 -16.48
CA LYS A 10 56.73 24.66 -17.36
C LYS A 10 56.44 24.72 -18.87
N LEU A 11 55.17 24.89 -19.29
CA LEU A 11 54.74 24.78 -20.70
C LEU A 11 54.13 26.08 -21.30
N LEU A 12 54.28 27.24 -20.65
CA LEU A 12 53.74 28.51 -21.14
C LEU A 12 54.84 29.47 -21.63
N PRO A 13 55.00 29.69 -22.95
CA PRO A 13 55.69 30.86 -23.47
C PRO A 13 54.86 32.13 -23.20
N LYS A 14 55.51 33.22 -22.78
CA LYS A 14 54.85 34.51 -22.57
C LYS A 14 54.45 35.19 -23.89
N GLN A 15 53.25 34.91 -24.41
CA GLN A 15 52.57 35.83 -25.36
C GLN A 15 51.05 35.87 -25.14
N LYS A 16 50.48 37.09 -25.24
CA LYS A 16 49.03 37.32 -25.20
C LYS A 16 48.32 36.68 -26.41
N ARG A 17 47.45 35.69 -26.16
CA ARG A 17 46.40 35.24 -27.10
C ARG A 17 45.10 34.99 -26.33
N SER A 18 43.95 35.13 -27.01
CA SER A 18 42.62 35.03 -26.39
C SER A 18 42.26 33.59 -25.98
N GLY A 19 41.50 33.45 -24.90
CA GLY A 19 41.21 32.17 -24.25
C GLY A 19 40.55 31.09 -25.13
N SER A 20 39.82 31.50 -26.18
CA SER A 20 39.18 30.58 -27.14
C SER A 20 40.18 29.70 -27.90
N SER A 21 41.40 30.18 -28.15
CA SER A 21 42.43 29.40 -28.84
C SER A 21 43.02 28.28 -27.99
N LEU A 22 43.05 28.45 -26.65
CA LEU A 22 43.69 27.50 -25.74
C LEU A 22 42.78 26.29 -25.47
N TYR A 23 41.47 26.53 -25.36
CA TYR A 23 40.47 25.50 -25.09
C TYR A 23 40.34 24.48 -26.24
N LEU A 24 40.38 24.96 -27.49
CA LEU A 24 40.32 24.11 -28.69
C LEU A 24 41.54 23.19 -28.86
N GLU A 25 42.70 23.59 -28.35
CA GLU A 25 43.94 22.82 -28.44
C GLU A 25 44.04 21.75 -27.34
N ILE A 26 43.44 22.02 -26.17
CA ILE A 26 43.26 21.06 -25.08
C ILE A 26 42.26 19.97 -25.50
N LEU A 27 41.10 20.33 -26.04
CA LEU A 27 40.09 19.37 -26.53
C LEU A 27 40.64 18.40 -27.60
N LYS A 28 41.53 18.87 -28.47
CA LYS A 28 42.20 18.03 -29.48
C LYS A 28 43.20 17.00 -28.92
N LYS A 29 43.64 17.16 -27.67
CA LYS A 29 44.59 16.24 -27.01
C LYS A 29 43.93 15.20 -26.10
N ILE A 30 42.67 15.39 -25.72
CA ILE A 30 41.99 14.56 -24.70
C ILE A 30 40.98 13.58 -25.30
N MET A 31 40.46 13.82 -26.51
CA MET A 31 39.44 12.96 -27.11
C MET A 31 40.00 11.79 -27.94
N PRO A 32 39.45 10.55 -27.82
CA PRO A 32 39.80 9.43 -28.68
C PRO A 32 39.38 9.67 -30.14
N LYS A 33 40.15 9.16 -31.10
CA LYS A 33 39.81 9.23 -32.53
C LYS A 33 38.76 8.17 -32.90
N HIS A 34 37.47 8.49 -32.76
CA HIS A 34 36.42 7.73 -33.46
C HIS A 34 36.43 8.03 -34.96
N LYS A 35 36.07 7.03 -35.77
CA LYS A 35 36.28 7.01 -37.22
C LYS A 35 34.98 6.84 -38.03
N ASP A 36 33.82 7.03 -37.39
CA ASP A 36 32.50 6.83 -38.01
C ASP A 36 31.87 8.15 -38.49
N SER A 37 31.47 8.16 -39.76
CA SER A 37 30.96 9.33 -40.48
C SER A 37 29.54 9.78 -40.08
N ASN A 38 28.81 8.95 -39.34
CA ASN A 38 27.40 9.19 -38.97
C ASN A 38 27.20 9.59 -37.50
N SER A 39 28.28 9.88 -36.75
CA SER A 39 28.14 10.40 -35.38
C SER A 39 27.66 11.87 -35.37
N PRO A 40 26.85 12.32 -34.39
CA PRO A 40 26.43 13.71 -34.27
C PRO A 40 27.60 14.71 -34.21
N LEU A 41 28.74 14.30 -33.64
CA LEU A 41 29.97 15.09 -33.62
C LEU A 41 30.56 15.34 -35.01
N TYR A 42 30.38 14.41 -35.97
CA TYR A 42 30.87 14.58 -37.34
C TYR A 42 30.04 15.62 -38.11
N LEU A 43 28.72 15.69 -37.85
CA LEU A 43 27.86 16.78 -38.34
C LEU A 43 28.27 18.14 -37.75
N ALA A 44 28.47 18.21 -36.43
CA ALA A 44 28.87 19.45 -35.74
C ALA A 44 30.19 20.03 -36.30
N ASN A 45 31.14 19.17 -36.65
CA ASN A 45 32.44 19.59 -37.20
C ASN A 45 32.34 20.11 -38.65
N ASN A 46 31.33 19.69 -39.42
CA ASN A 46 31.09 20.18 -40.78
C ASN A 46 30.22 21.46 -40.82
N LEU A 47 29.32 21.65 -39.86
CA LEU A 47 28.51 22.87 -39.73
C LEU A 47 29.35 24.14 -39.44
N LEU A 48 30.58 23.99 -38.96
CA LEU A 48 31.52 25.10 -38.69
C LEU A 48 32.23 25.67 -39.93
N LYS A 49 31.92 25.22 -41.15
CA LYS A 49 32.49 25.74 -42.42
C LYS A 49 31.57 26.73 -43.13
N ILE A 50 31.27 27.86 -42.48
CA ILE A 50 30.51 28.96 -43.11
C ILE A 50 31.48 30.02 -43.68
N PRO A 51 31.27 30.56 -44.90
CA PRO A 51 32.13 31.58 -45.49
C PRO A 51 32.14 32.89 -44.69
N LYS A 52 33.30 33.56 -44.62
CA LYS A 52 33.50 34.80 -43.86
C LYS A 52 32.74 35.99 -44.47
N SER A 53 31.56 36.29 -43.93
CA SER A 53 30.85 37.56 -44.14
C SER A 53 30.72 38.32 -42.82
N LYS A 54 31.36 39.49 -42.74
CA LYS A 54 31.80 40.09 -41.47
C LYS A 54 30.74 40.87 -40.66
N ARG A 55 29.44 40.70 -40.96
CA ARG A 55 28.38 41.55 -40.37
C ARG A 55 27.15 40.83 -39.77
N SER A 56 26.86 39.57 -40.13
CA SER A 56 25.80 38.77 -39.50
C SER A 56 26.31 37.86 -38.36
N GLN A 57 27.62 37.61 -38.32
CA GLN A 57 28.24 36.62 -37.44
C GLN A 57 28.02 36.91 -35.93
N SER A 58 27.94 38.19 -35.55
CA SER A 58 27.73 38.63 -34.15
C SER A 58 26.40 38.15 -33.54
N HIS A 59 25.30 38.14 -34.28
CA HIS A 59 24.01 37.70 -33.76
C HIS A 59 23.93 36.17 -33.68
N VAL A 60 24.49 35.48 -34.68
CA VAL A 60 24.52 34.01 -34.72
C VAL A 60 25.39 33.45 -33.59
N GLU A 61 26.57 34.03 -33.34
CA GLU A 61 27.44 33.61 -32.23
C GLU A 61 26.80 33.88 -30.84
N MET A 62 26.05 34.99 -30.70
CA MET A 62 25.31 35.30 -29.47
C MET A 62 24.17 34.29 -29.22
N ILE A 63 23.36 33.98 -30.23
CA ILE A 63 22.26 33.01 -30.15
C ILE A 63 22.82 31.60 -29.84
N LEU A 64 23.89 31.18 -30.52
CA LEU A 64 24.50 29.87 -30.31
C LEU A 64 25.10 29.74 -28.90
N SER A 65 25.71 30.80 -28.38
CA SER A 65 26.19 30.84 -26.99
C SER A 65 25.05 30.78 -25.97
N PHE A 66 23.91 31.38 -26.26
CA PHE A 66 22.74 31.37 -25.37
C PHE A 66 22.06 29.99 -25.33
N ILE A 67 21.92 29.33 -26.48
CA ILE A 67 21.40 27.95 -26.57
C ILE A 67 22.31 26.97 -25.82
N LEU A 68 23.63 27.08 -25.98
CA LEU A 68 24.59 26.25 -25.24
C LEU A 68 24.56 26.52 -23.73
N PHE A 69 24.33 27.76 -23.31
CA PHE A 69 24.19 28.12 -21.89
C PHE A 69 22.91 27.55 -21.28
N ILE A 70 21.77 27.64 -21.96
CA ILE A 70 20.51 27.01 -21.53
C ILE A 70 20.66 25.48 -21.48
N GLY A 71 21.26 24.87 -22.51
CA GLY A 71 21.55 23.43 -22.51
C GLY A 71 22.44 22.99 -21.34
N PHE A 72 23.40 23.83 -20.93
CA PHE A 72 24.24 23.57 -19.76
C PHE A 72 23.47 23.70 -18.43
N ILE A 73 22.55 24.68 -18.30
CA ILE A 73 21.67 24.79 -17.13
C ILE A 73 20.72 23.59 -17.04
N ILE A 74 20.12 23.17 -18.15
CA ILE A 74 19.26 21.97 -18.20
C ILE A 74 20.08 20.72 -17.83
N PHE A 75 21.31 20.60 -18.34
CA PHE A 75 22.23 19.51 -17.96
C PHE A 75 22.55 19.52 -16.45
N ILE A 76 22.77 20.68 -15.84
CA ILE A 76 22.94 20.81 -14.38
C ILE A 76 21.66 20.37 -13.64
N PHE A 77 20.47 20.81 -14.07
CA PHE A 77 19.23 20.42 -13.39
C PHE A 77 18.95 18.90 -13.52
N ILE A 78 19.22 18.30 -14.67
CA ILE A 78 19.00 16.86 -14.90
C ILE A 78 20.05 15.98 -14.19
N PHE A 79 21.33 16.37 -14.20
CA PHE A 79 22.43 15.51 -13.71
C PHE A 79 23.01 15.87 -12.34
N ILE A 80 22.81 17.09 -11.85
CA ILE A 80 23.33 17.56 -10.54
C ILE A 80 22.21 17.73 -9.51
N ASN A 81 20.94 17.74 -9.94
CA ASN A 81 19.71 17.82 -9.13
C ASN A 81 19.92 18.28 -7.67
N PRO A 82 20.23 19.58 -7.44
CA PRO A 82 20.56 20.09 -6.11
C PRO A 82 19.33 20.17 -5.18
N LEU A 83 18.17 19.70 -5.64
CA LEU A 83 16.92 19.57 -4.88
C LEU A 83 16.56 18.11 -4.56
N ALA A 84 17.42 17.14 -4.91
CA ALA A 84 17.38 15.82 -4.32
C ALA A 84 17.77 15.92 -2.84
N LYS A 85 16.80 16.29 -1.97
CA LYS A 85 16.87 15.94 -0.55
C LYS A 85 17.16 14.45 -0.49
N VAL A 86 18.23 14.07 0.20
CA VAL A 86 18.41 12.68 0.62
C VAL A 86 17.23 12.41 1.54
N ASP A 87 16.29 11.60 1.09
CA ASP A 87 15.06 11.36 1.83
C ASP A 87 15.40 10.47 3.03
N ASN A 88 15.52 11.09 4.20
CA ASN A 88 15.82 10.42 5.46
C ASN A 88 14.81 9.29 5.75
N LYS A 89 13.59 9.40 5.23
CA LYS A 89 12.56 8.36 5.35
C LYS A 89 13.02 7.01 4.80
N ALA A 90 13.65 6.98 3.63
CA ALA A 90 14.13 5.74 3.02
C ALA A 90 15.24 5.04 3.83
N PHE A 91 15.99 5.78 4.65
CA PHE A 91 16.96 5.20 5.58
C PHE A 91 16.27 4.67 6.85
N VAL A 92 15.32 5.43 7.41
CA VAL A 92 14.51 5.02 8.56
C VAL A 92 13.71 3.74 8.25
N ASP A 93 13.01 3.69 7.11
CA ASP A 93 12.21 2.54 6.69
C ASP A 93 13.07 1.26 6.54
N ARG A 94 14.29 1.39 5.99
CA ARG A 94 15.25 0.29 5.85
C ARG A 94 15.75 -0.21 7.21
N ASP A 95 16.02 0.70 8.13
CA ASP A 95 16.57 0.37 9.45
C ASP A 95 15.49 -0.27 10.33
N ILE A 96 14.24 0.22 10.26
CA ILE A 96 13.04 -0.44 10.82
C ILE A 96 12.89 -1.86 10.25
N ALA A 97 12.94 -2.02 8.92
CA ALA A 97 12.79 -3.33 8.29
C ALA A 97 13.87 -4.32 8.72
N SER A 98 15.09 -3.84 8.96
CA SER A 98 16.24 -4.63 9.41
C SER A 98 16.09 -5.09 10.87
N ILE A 99 15.58 -4.22 11.75
CA ILE A 99 15.21 -4.56 13.15
C ILE A 99 14.14 -5.66 13.14
N ILE A 100 13.04 -5.46 12.40
CA ILE A 100 11.94 -6.42 12.30
C ILE A 100 12.46 -7.77 11.77
N SER A 101 13.23 -7.76 10.67
CA SER A 101 13.72 -8.99 10.05
C SER A 101 14.59 -9.85 10.97
N TYR A 102 15.29 -9.23 11.93
CA TYR A 102 16.13 -9.94 12.89
C TYR A 102 15.31 -10.50 14.06
N ILE A 103 14.36 -9.75 14.62
CA ILE A 103 13.50 -10.28 15.70
C ILE A 103 12.52 -11.37 15.22
N THR A 104 12.14 -11.37 13.94
CA THR A 104 11.39 -12.45 13.28
C THR A 104 12.26 -13.61 12.78
N LYS A 105 13.59 -13.57 12.96
CA LYS A 105 14.52 -14.59 12.45
C LYS A 105 14.22 -15.96 13.06
N ASP A 106 14.47 -17.02 12.30
CA ASP A 106 14.33 -18.44 12.69
C ASP A 106 12.91 -18.89 13.08
N VAL A 107 11.88 -18.04 12.89
CA VAL A 107 10.47 -18.45 12.93
C VAL A 107 10.06 -19.07 11.59
N GLY A 108 9.92 -20.39 11.56
CA GLY A 108 9.36 -21.08 10.39
C GLY A 108 7.83 -21.14 10.42
N LYS A 109 7.20 -21.01 9.24
CA LYS A 109 5.75 -21.19 9.03
C LYS A 109 5.49 -22.39 8.13
N VAL A 110 4.78 -23.40 8.63
CA VAL A 110 4.24 -24.51 7.82
C VAL A 110 2.71 -24.50 7.94
N SER A 111 2.05 -24.36 6.78
CA SER A 111 0.59 -24.39 6.65
C SER A 111 0.13 -25.80 6.29
N LEU A 112 -0.71 -26.41 7.12
CA LEU A 112 -1.31 -27.73 6.85
C LEU A 112 -2.79 -27.57 6.47
N PHE A 113 -3.24 -28.38 5.51
CA PHE A 113 -4.61 -28.43 5.02
C PHE A 113 -5.27 -29.71 5.53
N VAL A 114 -6.34 -29.60 6.34
CA VAL A 114 -7.03 -30.76 6.94
C VAL A 114 -8.51 -30.75 6.58
N ARG A 115 -9.07 -31.95 6.34
CA ARG A 115 -10.48 -32.19 6.00
C ARG A 115 -11.30 -32.52 7.25
N ASP A 116 -12.50 -31.98 7.36
CA ASP A 116 -13.49 -32.45 8.34
C ASP A 116 -14.05 -33.84 8.00
N GLY A 117 -14.29 -34.64 9.04
CA GLY A 117 -15.07 -35.90 8.95
C GLY A 117 -14.28 -37.21 8.87
N LEU A 118 -13.01 -37.26 9.27
CA LEU A 118 -12.31 -38.53 9.55
C LEU A 118 -12.59 -39.01 11.00
N PRO A 119 -12.65 -40.32 11.27
CA PRO A 119 -12.88 -40.84 12.62
C PRO A 119 -11.81 -40.37 13.62
N SER A 120 -12.20 -40.12 14.87
CA SER A 120 -11.32 -39.65 15.96
C SER A 120 -10.09 -40.53 16.20
N ASP A 121 -10.15 -41.79 15.79
CA ASP A 121 -9.19 -42.81 16.18
C ASP A 121 -8.02 -42.94 15.19
N GLU A 122 -8.15 -42.42 13.96
CA GLU A 122 -7.05 -42.42 12.97
C GLU A 122 -5.99 -41.34 13.25
N TRP A 123 -6.32 -40.31 14.04
CA TRP A 123 -5.37 -39.29 14.52
C TRP A 123 -4.24 -39.85 15.39
N LYS A 124 -4.32 -41.12 15.82
CA LYS A 124 -3.26 -41.79 16.58
C LYS A 124 -2.05 -42.23 15.74
N ASN A 125 -2.11 -42.13 14.42
CA ASN A 125 -1.01 -42.51 13.54
C ASN A 125 -0.47 -41.29 12.77
N CYS A 126 0.71 -40.83 13.19
CA CYS A 126 1.35 -39.58 12.74
C CYS A 126 1.50 -39.46 11.22
N ILE A 127 1.27 -38.24 10.70
CA ILE A 127 1.57 -37.88 9.30
C ILE A 127 3.09 -37.79 9.13
N ASN A 128 3.70 -38.75 8.45
CA ASN A 128 5.12 -38.70 8.09
C ASN A 128 5.32 -37.82 6.84
N LEU A 129 5.41 -36.50 7.06
CA LEU A 129 5.51 -35.48 6.01
C LEU A 129 6.68 -35.74 5.05
N ASN A 130 7.84 -36.16 5.58
CA ASN A 130 9.05 -36.42 4.78
C ASN A 130 8.86 -37.59 3.81
N ARG A 131 8.35 -38.74 4.27
CA ARG A 131 8.28 -39.95 3.43
C ARG A 131 7.38 -39.77 2.20
N ASP A 132 6.21 -39.16 2.38
CA ASP A 132 5.24 -39.03 1.29
C ASP A 132 5.67 -37.92 0.29
N ILE A 133 6.36 -36.86 0.75
CA ILE A 133 6.97 -35.84 -0.12
C ILE A 133 8.20 -36.40 -0.86
N GLU A 134 9.08 -37.17 -0.20
CA GLU A 134 10.26 -37.78 -0.85
C GLU A 134 9.89 -38.84 -1.90
N GLN A 135 8.85 -39.66 -1.66
CA GLN A 135 8.48 -40.73 -2.60
C GLN A 135 7.71 -40.24 -3.84
N HIS A 136 6.97 -39.14 -3.73
CA HIS A 136 6.00 -38.77 -4.77
C HIS A 136 5.99 -37.27 -5.14
N GLY A 137 6.75 -36.43 -4.43
CA GLY A 137 6.79 -34.98 -4.63
C GLY A 137 5.62 -34.24 -3.96
N LEU A 138 5.82 -32.94 -3.75
CA LEU A 138 4.85 -32.05 -3.10
C LEU A 138 3.51 -32.04 -3.85
N ASP A 139 3.55 -32.05 -5.18
CA ASP A 139 2.37 -32.04 -6.06
C ASP A 139 1.47 -33.27 -5.87
N TYR A 140 2.05 -34.45 -5.63
CA TYR A 140 1.27 -35.66 -5.36
C TYR A 140 0.62 -35.63 -3.98
N PHE A 141 1.33 -35.13 -2.97
CA PHE A 141 0.76 -34.93 -1.63
C PHE A 141 -0.43 -33.97 -1.67
N VAL A 142 -0.29 -32.84 -2.38
CA VAL A 142 -1.38 -31.89 -2.63
C VAL A 142 -2.53 -32.56 -3.38
N GLN A 143 -2.27 -33.26 -4.51
CA GLN A 143 -3.34 -33.91 -5.30
C GLN A 143 -4.08 -35.02 -4.54
N LYS A 144 -3.39 -35.82 -3.72
CA LYS A 144 -3.97 -36.95 -2.97
C LYS A 144 -4.89 -36.49 -1.84
N HIS A 145 -4.71 -35.27 -1.33
CA HIS A 145 -5.44 -34.75 -0.16
C HIS A 145 -6.24 -33.46 -0.42
N ALA A 146 -6.20 -32.89 -1.63
CA ALA A 146 -6.99 -31.70 -1.99
C ALA A 146 -8.47 -32.03 -2.23
N LEU A 147 -9.35 -31.73 -1.27
CA LEU A 147 -10.80 -31.58 -1.51
C LEU A 147 -11.50 -30.52 -0.62
N THR A 148 -12.21 -29.61 -1.31
CA THR A 148 -13.44 -28.87 -0.97
C THR A 148 -13.56 -27.97 0.27
N SER A 149 -12.81 -28.15 1.38
CA SER A 149 -12.81 -27.19 2.50
C SER A 149 -11.61 -27.45 3.43
N PRO A 150 -10.55 -26.63 3.38
CA PRO A 150 -9.37 -26.83 4.21
C PRO A 150 -9.42 -26.03 5.50
N VAL A 151 -9.39 -26.72 6.65
CA VAL A 151 -9.01 -26.08 7.91
C VAL A 151 -7.49 -25.87 7.88
N ARG A 152 -7.04 -24.62 7.98
CA ARG A 152 -5.61 -24.24 7.97
C ARG A 152 -5.06 -24.23 9.39
N TYR A 153 -4.09 -25.09 9.66
CA TYR A 153 -3.27 -25.03 10.87
C TYR A 153 -1.91 -24.41 10.54
N THR A 154 -1.38 -23.56 11.42
CA THR A 154 0.01 -23.12 11.35
C THR A 154 0.81 -23.77 12.48
N ILE A 155 1.92 -24.39 12.12
CA ILE A 155 2.94 -24.82 13.08
C ILE A 155 3.99 -23.71 13.17
N TYR A 156 4.17 -23.19 14.38
CA TYR A 156 5.26 -22.29 14.74
C TYR A 156 6.32 -23.09 15.50
N TYR A 157 7.59 -22.91 15.14
CA TYR A 157 8.72 -23.61 15.76
C TYR A 157 9.96 -22.72 15.87
N GLN A 158 10.82 -23.06 16.83
CA GLN A 158 12.13 -22.44 17.10
C GLN A 158 13.22 -23.53 17.03
N ASP A 159 14.37 -23.20 16.43
CA ASP A 159 15.57 -24.05 16.27
C ASP A 159 15.32 -25.48 15.75
N PHE A 160 14.81 -25.60 14.52
CA PHE A 160 14.56 -26.90 13.88
C PHE A 160 15.46 -27.16 12.67
N THR A 161 16.50 -27.97 12.84
CA THR A 161 17.19 -28.66 11.74
C THR A 161 16.58 -30.04 11.52
N LEU A 162 15.93 -30.25 10.36
CA LEU A 162 15.51 -31.57 9.92
C LEU A 162 16.72 -32.43 9.55
N SER A 163 17.13 -33.33 10.44
CA SER A 163 18.08 -34.40 10.08
C SER A 163 17.35 -35.46 9.26
N LYS A 164 18.08 -36.10 8.34
CA LYS A 164 17.52 -37.16 7.51
C LYS A 164 17.17 -38.40 8.36
N GLY A 165 15.89 -38.54 8.70
CA GLY A 165 15.35 -39.67 9.46
C GLY A 165 14.57 -39.29 10.73
N ASP A 166 14.54 -38.01 11.10
CA ASP A 166 13.82 -37.56 12.31
C ASP A 166 12.31 -37.70 12.12
N ALA A 167 11.65 -38.38 13.06
CA ALA A 167 10.20 -38.48 13.15
C ALA A 167 9.69 -37.53 14.24
N ILE A 168 8.61 -36.81 13.97
CA ILE A 168 7.90 -36.02 14.98
C ILE A 168 7.09 -37.00 15.84
N ASP A 169 7.56 -37.26 17.06
CA ASP A 169 6.85 -38.08 18.03
C ASP A 169 5.78 -37.23 18.75
N CYS A 170 4.51 -37.60 18.58
CA CYS A 170 3.39 -36.92 19.22
C CYS A 170 3.25 -37.22 20.73
N ASP A 171 3.86 -38.31 21.23
CA ASP A 171 3.86 -38.64 22.66
C ASP A 171 4.98 -37.90 23.42
N THR A 172 6.03 -37.46 22.71
CA THR A 172 7.07 -36.55 23.25
C THR A 172 7.34 -35.37 22.30
N PRO A 173 6.41 -34.40 22.21
CA PRO A 173 6.59 -33.22 21.37
C PRO A 173 7.90 -32.48 21.75
N PRO A 174 8.81 -32.18 20.79
CA PRO A 174 9.87 -31.21 21.02
C PRO A 174 9.34 -29.93 21.69
N LYS A 175 10.08 -29.41 22.68
CA LYS A 175 9.59 -28.38 23.61
C LYS A 175 9.28 -27.02 22.97
N SER A 176 9.68 -26.80 21.72
CA SER A 176 9.79 -25.51 21.04
C SER A 176 8.82 -25.31 19.87
N TYR A 177 7.72 -26.07 19.78
CA TYR A 177 6.67 -25.83 18.77
C TYR A 177 5.26 -25.86 19.34
N ARG A 178 4.33 -25.15 18.68
CA ARG A 178 2.89 -25.29 18.90
C ARG A 178 2.11 -25.21 17.60
N MET A 179 0.98 -25.92 17.58
CA MET A 179 -0.08 -25.73 16.59
C MET A 179 -0.98 -24.58 17.04
N GLY A 180 -1.20 -23.63 16.14
CA GLY A 180 -2.20 -22.57 16.29
C GLY A 180 -3.13 -22.51 15.09
N SER A 181 -4.26 -21.83 15.27
CA SER A 181 -5.05 -21.32 14.15
C SER A 181 -4.16 -20.48 13.23
N PHE A 182 -4.40 -20.55 11.93
CA PHE A 182 -3.64 -19.77 10.95
C PHE A 182 -3.77 -18.25 11.21
N THR A 183 -2.65 -17.57 11.46
CA THR A 183 -2.55 -16.09 11.39
C THR A 183 -1.51 -15.63 10.37
N THR A 184 -1.73 -14.45 9.81
CA THR A 184 -0.91 -13.71 8.86
C THR A 184 0.05 -12.73 9.56
N GLU A 185 -0.14 -12.49 10.85
CA GLU A 185 0.66 -11.58 11.66
C GLU A 185 2.13 -12.03 11.75
N LYS A 186 3.04 -11.05 11.81
CA LYS A 186 4.46 -11.32 12.02
C LYS A 186 4.68 -11.77 13.47
N MET A 187 5.14 -13.01 13.62
CA MET A 187 5.57 -13.57 14.89
C MET A 187 7.03 -13.25 15.15
N ILE A 188 7.36 -12.86 16.38
CA ILE A 188 8.72 -12.64 16.86
C ILE A 188 9.09 -13.63 17.97
N VAL A 189 10.37 -13.94 18.10
CA VAL A 189 10.90 -14.76 19.20
C VAL A 189 11.38 -13.82 20.29
N LYS A 190 10.95 -14.02 21.55
CA LYS A 190 11.37 -13.18 22.68
C LYS A 190 12.89 -13.15 22.83
N GLU A 191 13.52 -14.28 22.57
CA GLU A 191 14.96 -14.49 22.69
C GLU A 191 15.73 -13.71 21.62
N ASN A 192 15.22 -13.56 20.39
CA ASN A 192 15.84 -12.70 19.37
C ASN A 192 15.79 -11.22 19.79
N ALA A 193 14.66 -10.77 20.36
CA ALA A 193 14.56 -9.41 20.91
C ALA A 193 15.52 -9.22 22.11
N SER A 194 15.67 -10.25 22.94
CA SER A 194 16.62 -10.28 24.05
C SER A 194 18.08 -10.24 23.58
N GLU A 195 18.43 -10.96 22.51
CA GLU A 195 19.76 -10.91 21.89
C GLU A 195 20.03 -9.52 21.29
N LEU A 196 19.05 -8.94 20.58
CA LEU A 196 19.19 -7.60 19.99
C LEU A 196 19.38 -6.52 21.05
N LYS A 197 18.68 -6.61 22.18
CA LYS A 197 18.85 -5.73 23.35
C LYS A 197 20.25 -5.84 23.94
N ASN A 198 20.78 -7.06 24.07
CA ASN A 198 22.09 -7.31 24.67
C ASN A 198 23.26 -7.05 23.69
N ASN A 199 23.03 -7.12 22.38
CA ASN A 199 24.02 -6.92 21.33
C ASN A 199 23.44 -6.12 20.13
N PRO A 200 23.09 -4.83 20.31
CA PRO A 200 22.47 -4.03 19.25
C PRO A 200 23.38 -3.78 18.04
N SER A 201 24.69 -3.99 18.21
CA SER A 201 25.67 -3.88 17.11
C SER A 201 25.48 -4.92 16.00
N ILE A 202 24.70 -5.98 16.22
CA ILE A 202 24.48 -7.05 15.23
C ILE A 202 23.78 -6.58 13.94
N LEU A 203 23.04 -5.47 13.98
CA LEU A 203 22.37 -4.87 12.81
C LEU A 203 23.22 -3.82 12.08
N GLU A 204 24.39 -3.46 12.60
CA GLU A 204 25.17 -2.27 12.21
C GLU A 204 24.42 -0.91 12.33
N ILE A 205 23.22 -0.89 12.94
CA ILE A 205 22.42 0.32 13.20
C ILE A 205 22.90 0.93 14.52
N ASN A 206 23.48 2.14 14.47
CA ASN A 206 24.15 2.75 15.63
C ASN A 206 23.24 3.62 16.52
N GLN A 207 21.99 3.89 16.12
CA GLN A 207 21.11 4.87 16.76
C GLN A 207 19.62 4.46 16.69
N PHE A 208 19.28 3.33 17.30
CA PHE A 208 17.90 2.87 17.45
C PHE A 208 17.61 2.40 18.88
N SER A 209 16.45 2.74 19.39
CA SER A 209 15.87 2.17 20.62
C SER A 209 14.59 1.43 20.27
N PHE A 210 14.24 0.40 21.04
CA PHE A 210 12.96 -0.28 20.89
C PHE A 210 12.38 -0.66 22.25
N LYS A 211 11.05 -0.78 22.30
CA LYS A 211 10.31 -1.19 23.48
C LYS A 211 9.18 -2.14 23.07
N ILE A 212 9.15 -3.32 23.66
CA ILE A 212 8.09 -4.31 23.48
C ILE A 212 7.23 -4.30 24.73
N THR A 213 5.94 -4.02 24.58
CA THR A 213 4.94 -4.02 25.66
C THR A 213 3.85 -5.04 25.37
N SER A 214 3.31 -5.70 26.40
CA SER A 214 2.02 -6.40 26.27
C SER A 214 0.88 -5.40 26.15
N MET A 215 -0.30 -5.89 25.76
CA MET A 215 -1.52 -5.08 25.57
C MET A 215 -2.00 -4.34 26.85
N ASP A 216 -1.51 -4.72 28.03
CA ASP A 216 -1.75 -4.05 29.32
C ASP A 216 -0.73 -2.94 29.64
N GLY A 217 0.21 -2.67 28.72
CA GLY A 217 1.30 -1.70 28.89
C GLY A 217 2.53 -2.22 29.64
N THR A 218 2.54 -3.48 30.13
CA THR A 218 3.70 -4.04 30.84
C THR A 218 4.89 -4.17 29.89
N VAL A 219 6.05 -3.64 30.28
CA VAL A 219 7.28 -3.69 29.48
C VAL A 219 7.89 -5.09 29.56
N ILE A 220 8.09 -5.72 28.40
CA ILE A 220 8.59 -7.08 28.26
C ILE A 220 10.09 -7.05 27.94
N GLU A 221 10.48 -6.30 26.91
CA GLU A 221 11.88 -6.05 26.55
C GLU A 221 12.04 -4.59 26.11
N GLU A 222 13.17 -3.98 26.46
CA GLU A 222 13.47 -2.60 26.10
C GLU A 222 14.97 -2.42 25.87
N LEU A 223 15.32 -1.76 24.77
CA LEU A 223 16.64 -1.19 24.50
C LEU A 223 16.45 0.33 24.44
N SER A 224 16.77 1.03 25.53
CA SER A 224 16.66 2.48 25.62
C SER A 224 17.94 3.16 25.11
N LEU A 225 17.81 4.35 24.51
CA LEU A 225 18.92 5.28 24.27
C LEU A 225 18.66 6.59 25.02
N ASP A 226 19.70 7.15 25.62
CA ASP A 226 19.67 8.54 26.08
C ASP A 226 19.72 9.47 24.85
N ILE A 227 18.56 9.99 24.45
CA ILE A 227 18.42 10.94 23.34
C ILE A 227 18.53 12.37 23.91
N PRO A 228 19.55 13.17 23.55
CA PRO A 228 19.62 14.57 23.91
C PRO A 228 18.41 15.34 23.35
N LYS A 229 17.87 16.28 24.14
CA LYS A 229 16.63 17.06 23.86
C LYS A 229 16.55 17.80 22.51
N ASN A 230 17.62 17.81 21.70
CA ASN A 230 17.77 18.61 20.49
C ASN A 230 17.92 17.75 19.21
N ILE A 231 17.50 16.48 19.24
CA ILE A 231 17.60 15.54 18.11
C ILE A 231 16.21 15.09 17.68
N GLN A 232 15.88 15.24 16.39
CA GLN A 232 14.65 14.68 15.82
C GLN A 232 14.72 13.15 15.73
N VAL A 233 13.62 12.49 16.05
CA VAL A 233 13.50 11.04 16.14
C VAL A 233 12.26 10.59 15.36
N SER A 234 12.39 9.52 14.57
CA SER A 234 11.23 8.85 13.97
C SER A 234 10.78 7.70 14.86
N SER A 235 9.49 7.64 15.19
CA SER A 235 8.87 6.59 16.02
C SER A 235 7.85 5.79 15.20
N VAL A 236 7.72 4.49 15.45
CA VAL A 236 6.68 3.63 14.87
C VAL A 236 6.23 2.59 15.89
N ASP A 237 4.92 2.36 15.97
CA ASP A 237 4.32 1.28 16.76
C ASP A 237 3.80 0.17 15.83
N ILE A 238 4.09 -1.08 16.19
CA ILE A 238 3.81 -2.25 15.37
C ILE A 238 3.16 -3.34 16.24
N PRO A 239 1.88 -3.70 16.03
CA PRO A 239 1.27 -4.84 16.70
C PRO A 239 1.85 -6.15 16.14
N LEU A 240 2.24 -7.06 17.03
CA LEU A 240 2.92 -8.32 16.73
C LEU A 240 2.47 -9.41 17.71
N ARG A 241 2.80 -10.67 17.39
CA ARG A 241 2.75 -11.76 18.38
C ARG A 241 4.15 -12.20 18.76
N MET A 242 4.36 -12.47 20.04
CA MET A 242 5.64 -12.95 20.56
C MET A 242 5.50 -14.36 21.11
N MET A 243 6.43 -15.23 20.72
CA MET A 243 6.60 -16.57 21.28
C MET A 243 7.74 -16.58 22.32
N ASP A 244 7.53 -17.28 23.44
CA ASP A 244 8.57 -17.60 24.43
C ASP A 244 9.21 -18.98 24.16
N ASN A 245 10.35 -19.27 24.81
CA ASN A 245 11.00 -20.59 24.83
C ASN A 245 10.12 -21.80 25.26
N ASN A 246 8.89 -21.59 25.75
CA ASN A 246 7.93 -22.65 26.10
C ASN A 246 6.78 -22.76 25.07
N GLY A 247 6.91 -22.06 23.94
CA GLY A 247 5.90 -21.97 22.89
C GLY A 247 4.63 -21.22 23.28
N ASN A 248 4.60 -20.49 24.39
CA ASN A 248 3.48 -19.62 24.74
C ASN A 248 3.47 -18.42 23.79
N ILE A 249 2.30 -18.05 23.28
CA ILE A 249 2.11 -16.91 22.38
C ILE A 249 1.32 -15.84 23.11
N GLN A 250 1.76 -14.59 22.99
CA GLN A 250 1.07 -13.41 23.51
C GLN A 250 1.11 -12.25 22.51
N ASP A 251 0.07 -11.43 22.51
CA ASP A 251 -0.02 -10.24 21.67
C ASP A 251 0.76 -9.08 22.33
N VAL A 252 1.54 -8.36 21.52
CA VAL A 252 2.45 -7.32 21.96
C VAL A 252 2.47 -6.14 20.98
N VAL A 253 2.87 -4.97 21.48
CA VAL A 253 3.19 -3.79 20.66
C VAL A 253 4.70 -3.58 20.70
N LEU A 254 5.31 -3.44 19.53
CA LEU A 254 6.71 -3.06 19.35
C LEU A 254 6.79 -1.58 18.94
N ASN A 255 7.24 -0.74 19.85
CA ASN A 255 7.67 0.62 19.55
C ASN A 255 9.13 0.61 19.09
N ILE A 256 9.44 1.21 17.95
CA ILE A 256 10.82 1.44 17.47
C ILE A 256 11.04 2.94 17.31
N LYS A 257 12.16 3.46 17.80
CA LYS A 257 12.59 4.85 17.59
C LYS A 257 13.98 4.90 16.95
N ILE A 258 14.15 5.72 15.91
CA ILE A 258 15.39 5.86 15.13
C ILE A 258 15.77 7.33 15.00
N ILE A 259 17.06 7.65 15.15
CA ILE A 259 17.63 8.97 14.85
C ILE A 259 18.10 9.00 13.38
N PRO A 260 17.57 9.88 12.51
CA PRO A 260 18.01 9.95 11.12
C PRO A 260 19.43 10.54 10.96
N GLY A 261 20.27 9.90 10.15
CA GLY A 261 21.56 10.48 9.69
C GLY A 261 22.85 9.87 10.25
N GLY A 262 22.86 8.57 10.55
CA GLY A 262 23.97 7.89 11.24
C GLY A 262 25.38 8.12 10.68
N LEU A 263 26.25 8.70 11.51
CA LEU A 263 27.71 8.67 11.33
C LEU A 263 28.30 7.39 11.92
N ARG A 264 29.05 6.61 11.12
CA ARG A 264 29.86 5.50 11.64
C ARG A 264 30.95 6.05 12.58
N ARG A 265 30.98 5.51 13.82
CA ARG A 265 31.78 5.91 15.00
C ARG A 265 31.31 7.16 15.75
N ILE A 266 30.69 6.93 16.90
CA ILE A 266 31.06 7.60 18.15
C ILE A 266 31.78 6.55 19.00
N THR A 267 32.98 6.87 19.48
CA THR A 267 33.71 6.01 20.44
C THR A 267 33.12 6.24 21.82
N LEU A 268 32.68 5.16 22.49
CA LEU A 268 32.25 5.21 23.89
C LEU A 268 33.38 5.83 24.75
N PRO A 269 33.09 6.81 25.63
CA PRO A 269 34.05 7.23 26.64
C PRO A 269 34.29 6.05 27.59
N THR A 270 35.54 5.59 27.68
CA THR A 270 35.97 4.71 28.76
C THR A 270 35.98 5.47 30.08
N ASP A 271 35.74 4.76 31.18
CA ASP A 271 35.96 5.27 32.54
C ASP A 271 37.29 6.04 32.65
N ASP A 272 37.24 7.23 33.26
CA ASP A 272 38.23 7.54 34.28
C ASP A 272 37.65 8.45 35.37
N SER A 273 37.97 8.09 36.60
CA SER A 273 37.54 8.77 37.82
C SER A 273 38.60 9.78 38.27
N SER A 274 38.34 11.09 38.24
CA SER A 274 39.06 12.03 39.11
C SER A 274 38.43 13.42 39.30
N ALA A 275 38.08 13.69 40.57
CA ALA A 275 38.25 14.95 41.30
C ALA A 275 37.99 16.33 40.63
N GLY A 276 36.85 16.93 40.97
CA GLY A 276 36.84 18.18 41.76
C GLY A 276 36.94 19.55 41.06
N GLY A 277 35.88 20.36 41.17
CA GLY A 277 35.95 21.80 40.86
C GLY A 277 34.58 22.50 40.87
N SER A 278 34.21 23.16 41.97
CA SER A 278 32.92 23.84 42.14
C SER A 278 33.01 25.38 42.05
N VAL A 279 32.56 25.96 40.92
CA VAL A 279 32.13 27.36 40.68
C VAL A 279 31.22 27.36 39.43
N GLY A 280 30.11 28.11 39.26
CA GLY A 280 29.37 29.03 40.13
C GLY A 280 28.06 29.53 39.45
N VAL A 281 27.30 30.40 40.12
CA VAL A 281 25.98 30.99 39.71
C VAL A 281 26.14 32.54 39.70
N PRO A 282 25.48 33.40 38.85
CA PRO A 282 24.08 33.43 38.33
C PRO A 282 23.96 33.71 36.80
N GLY A 283 22.80 33.86 36.14
CA GLY A 283 21.37 33.90 36.53
C GLY A 283 20.66 35.15 35.96
N GLY A 284 19.82 34.99 34.93
CA GLY A 284 19.04 36.05 34.26
C GLY A 284 18.29 35.53 33.01
N PRO A 285 17.06 35.99 32.71
CA PRO A 285 16.11 35.18 31.95
C PRO A 285 16.17 35.39 30.42
N GLY A 286 16.17 34.29 29.67
CA GLY A 286 15.63 34.24 28.32
C GLY A 286 14.25 33.60 28.38
N GLY A 287 13.21 34.35 28.11
CA GLY A 287 11.87 33.79 27.96
C GLY A 287 11.83 32.91 26.72
N THR A 288 11.55 31.62 26.91
CA THR A 288 11.02 30.78 25.84
C THR A 288 9.66 31.32 25.41
N SER A 289 9.30 31.16 24.14
CA SER A 289 7.89 31.36 23.77
C SER A 289 7.06 30.31 24.54
N PRO A 290 5.83 30.63 24.98
CA PRO A 290 4.89 29.63 25.45
C PRO A 290 4.69 28.57 24.36
N GLU A 291 4.67 27.29 24.73
CA GLU A 291 4.67 26.16 23.78
C GLU A 291 3.49 26.28 22.80
N CYS A 292 2.31 26.69 23.29
CA CYS A 292 1.10 27.01 22.53
C CYS A 292 1.17 28.21 21.55
N SER A 293 2.38 28.68 21.21
CA SER A 293 2.64 29.76 20.25
C SER A 293 3.99 29.66 19.53
N ASP A 294 4.73 28.57 19.69
CA ASP A 294 6.10 28.43 19.19
C ASP A 294 6.20 27.72 17.82
N GLY A 295 5.09 27.14 17.35
CA GLY A 295 5.00 26.47 16.04
C GLY A 295 5.52 25.04 16.02
N VAL A 296 5.60 24.38 17.17
CA VAL A 296 6.04 23.00 17.34
C VAL A 296 4.97 22.19 18.10
N ASP A 297 4.75 20.96 17.66
CA ASP A 297 3.96 19.93 18.36
C ASP A 297 4.79 19.36 19.52
N ASN A 298 4.54 19.86 20.73
CA ASN A 298 5.37 19.60 21.91
C ASN A 298 4.90 18.40 22.74
N ASP A 299 3.63 18.01 22.65
CA ASP A 299 3.09 16.79 23.26
C ASP A 299 3.16 15.56 22.33
N GLY A 300 3.27 15.77 21.00
CA GLY A 300 3.38 14.75 19.96
C GLY A 300 2.03 14.26 19.42
N ASN A 301 0.94 14.99 19.63
CA ASN A 301 -0.41 14.59 19.21
C ASN A 301 -0.70 14.85 17.72
N GLY A 302 0.14 15.63 17.02
CA GLY A 302 0.01 15.97 15.60
C GLY A 302 -0.72 17.29 15.32
N LEU A 303 -1.10 18.04 16.34
CA LEU A 303 -1.62 19.41 16.29
C LEU A 303 -0.52 20.38 16.77
N THR A 304 -0.78 21.69 16.71
CA THR A 304 0.26 22.72 16.98
C THR A 304 -0.39 24.07 17.26
N ASP A 305 -0.01 24.69 18.37
CA ASP A 305 -0.40 26.03 18.84
C ASP A 305 -1.92 26.25 19.06
N TYR A 306 -2.24 27.24 19.90
CA TYR A 306 -3.59 27.80 19.94
C TYR A 306 -3.95 28.49 18.59
N PRO A 307 -5.16 28.28 18.01
CA PRO A 307 -6.32 27.56 18.54
C PRO A 307 -6.50 26.15 17.94
N ASN A 308 -5.47 25.59 17.30
CA ASN A 308 -5.59 24.32 16.58
C ASN A 308 -5.31 23.13 17.50
N ASP A 309 -4.46 23.32 18.51
CA ASP A 309 -4.21 22.36 19.57
C ASP A 309 -5.24 22.48 20.72
N PRO A 310 -5.99 21.42 21.07
CA PRO A 310 -6.95 21.42 22.17
C PRO A 310 -6.36 21.36 23.59
N GLY A 311 -5.07 21.02 23.73
CA GLY A 311 -4.32 21.14 24.97
C GLY A 311 -4.03 22.59 25.34
N CYS A 312 -3.93 23.47 24.34
CA CYS A 312 -3.74 24.91 24.52
C CYS A 312 -5.03 25.67 24.86
N SER A 313 -5.10 26.24 26.07
CA SER A 313 -6.22 27.09 26.47
C SER A 313 -6.11 28.54 25.97
N ALA A 314 -4.88 29.00 25.69
CA ALA A 314 -4.56 30.33 25.14
C ALA A 314 -3.19 30.34 24.42
N PRO A 315 -2.86 31.36 23.60
CA PRO A 315 -1.53 31.49 23.00
C PRO A 315 -0.38 31.74 24.00
N ASP A 316 -0.70 32.12 25.25
CA ASP A 316 0.28 32.34 26.31
C ASP A 316 0.32 31.21 27.35
N ASP A 317 -0.36 30.10 27.07
CA ASP A 317 -0.34 28.86 27.86
C ASP A 317 1.05 28.18 27.74
N PRO A 318 1.73 27.86 28.86
CA PRO A 318 3.13 27.43 28.81
C PRO A 318 3.38 26.01 28.32
N ASP A 319 2.36 25.15 28.23
CA ASP A 319 2.48 23.77 27.73
C ASP A 319 1.24 23.37 26.91
N GLU A 320 1.42 22.47 25.94
CA GLU A 320 0.33 21.93 25.10
C GLU A 320 -0.38 20.72 25.76
N VAL A 321 -0.23 20.52 27.08
CA VAL A 321 -0.65 19.30 27.76
C VAL A 321 -1.94 19.52 28.54
N SER A 322 -3.06 18.95 28.06
CA SER A 322 -4.34 19.09 28.76
C SER A 322 -4.29 18.56 30.20
N ASP A 323 -4.52 19.42 31.20
CA ASP A 323 -4.55 19.04 32.62
C ASP A 323 -5.77 18.14 32.94
N GLY A 324 -5.58 16.83 32.78
CA GLY A 324 -6.53 15.81 33.23
C GLY A 324 -7.60 15.36 32.23
N GLY A 325 -7.42 15.62 30.93
CA GLY A 325 -8.23 15.03 29.85
C GLY A 325 -7.63 13.72 29.33
N SER A 326 -8.42 12.65 29.22
CA SER A 326 -7.96 11.43 28.54
C SER A 326 -7.78 11.70 27.04
N VAL A 327 -6.55 11.58 26.53
CA VAL A 327 -6.27 11.59 25.08
C VAL A 327 -7.20 10.58 24.41
N PRO A 328 -8.06 11.01 23.46
CA PRO A 328 -8.91 10.07 22.73
C PRO A 328 -8.02 9.09 21.95
N PRO A 329 -8.37 7.79 21.88
CA PRO A 329 -7.68 6.87 20.99
C PRO A 329 -7.70 7.41 19.54
N PRO A 330 -6.66 7.14 18.74
CA PRO A 330 -6.55 7.67 17.38
C PRO A 330 -7.83 7.37 16.59
N ALA A 331 -8.34 8.38 15.90
CA ALA A 331 -9.67 8.32 15.31
C ALA A 331 -9.79 7.10 14.37
N PRO A 332 -10.83 6.25 14.53
CA PRO A 332 -10.94 4.98 13.83
C PRO A 332 -10.77 5.13 12.31
N THR A 333 -9.68 4.57 11.77
CA THR A 333 -9.43 4.56 10.33
C THR A 333 -10.35 3.56 9.65
N GLY A 334 -11.05 4.02 8.60
CA GLY A 334 -11.84 3.15 7.73
C GLY A 334 -10.96 2.27 6.82
N TRP A 335 -11.61 1.42 6.02
CA TRP A 335 -11.02 0.43 5.10
C TRP A 335 -10.43 -0.83 5.79
N ASP A 336 -10.72 -1.03 7.07
CA ASP A 336 -10.36 -2.26 7.77
C ASP A 336 -11.43 -3.33 7.54
N LEU A 337 -11.13 -4.28 6.67
CA LEU A 337 -12.00 -5.41 6.37
C LEU A 337 -11.93 -6.50 7.46
N SER A 338 -10.86 -6.53 8.25
CA SER A 338 -10.69 -7.54 9.31
C SER A 338 -11.56 -7.24 10.54
N SER A 339 -11.90 -5.96 10.75
CA SER A 339 -12.82 -5.49 11.78
C SER A 339 -14.27 -5.34 11.30
N ALA A 340 -14.61 -5.85 10.12
CA ALA A 340 -15.94 -5.70 9.52
C ALA A 340 -17.06 -6.30 10.40
N VAL A 341 -17.93 -5.45 10.95
CA VAL A 341 -19.03 -5.84 11.87
C VAL A 341 -20.38 -5.34 11.36
N TYR A 342 -21.41 -6.19 11.41
CA TYR A 342 -22.77 -5.85 10.98
C TYR A 342 -23.41 -4.79 11.89
N ASP A 343 -23.89 -3.69 11.31
CA ASP A 343 -24.44 -2.54 12.04
C ASP A 343 -25.89 -2.74 12.54
N GLY A 344 -26.49 -3.91 12.30
CA GLY A 344 -27.92 -4.14 12.58
C GLY A 344 -28.86 -3.44 11.60
N LYS A 345 -28.32 -2.81 10.53
CA LYS A 345 -29.08 -2.09 9.51
C LYS A 345 -29.12 -2.85 8.19
N SER A 346 -30.32 -2.97 7.64
CA SER A 346 -30.60 -3.59 6.35
C SER A 346 -31.72 -2.87 5.61
N PHE A 347 -31.74 -2.98 4.29
CA PHE A 347 -32.82 -2.47 3.43
C PHE A 347 -33.16 -3.50 2.34
N ILE A 348 -34.45 -3.82 2.16
CA ILE A 348 -34.92 -4.73 1.11
C ILE A 348 -35.23 -3.90 -0.14
N VAL A 349 -34.66 -4.30 -1.27
CA VAL A 349 -34.88 -3.66 -2.58
C VAL A 349 -36.11 -4.30 -3.23
N ASP A 350 -37.30 -3.85 -2.81
CA ASP A 350 -38.58 -4.46 -3.18
C ASP A 350 -38.86 -4.43 -4.68
N GLU A 351 -38.42 -3.37 -5.35
CA GLU A 351 -38.60 -3.12 -6.79
C GLU A 351 -37.91 -4.15 -7.69
N THR A 352 -36.88 -4.85 -7.18
CA THR A 352 -36.06 -5.78 -7.97
C THR A 352 -36.55 -7.22 -7.90
N SER A 353 -36.18 -8.04 -8.90
CA SER A 353 -36.35 -9.49 -8.88
C SER A 353 -35.01 -10.26 -8.82
N SER A 354 -33.95 -9.69 -9.40
CA SER A 354 -32.60 -10.28 -9.44
C SER A 354 -31.51 -9.20 -9.42
N PRO A 355 -31.32 -8.51 -8.28
CA PRO A 355 -30.38 -7.40 -8.19
C PRO A 355 -28.94 -7.92 -8.27
N VAL A 356 -28.09 -7.29 -9.11
CA VAL A 356 -26.74 -7.74 -9.44
C VAL A 356 -25.63 -6.75 -9.08
N ALA A 357 -25.93 -5.44 -9.05
CA ALA A 357 -24.95 -4.42 -8.69
C ALA A 357 -25.53 -3.30 -7.82
N LEU A 358 -24.66 -2.71 -6.99
CA LEU A 358 -24.98 -1.69 -6.00
C LEU A 358 -23.94 -0.57 -6.06
N THR A 359 -24.37 0.68 -6.21
CA THR A 359 -23.48 1.83 -6.08
C THR A 359 -24.17 3.02 -5.40
N PHE A 360 -23.39 4.00 -4.97
CA PHE A 360 -23.85 5.15 -4.19
C PHE A 360 -23.33 6.46 -4.81
N LYS A 361 -24.11 7.53 -4.67
CA LYS A 361 -23.60 8.88 -4.91
C LYS A 361 -22.58 9.22 -3.81
N PRO A 362 -21.40 9.81 -4.11
CA PRO A 362 -20.34 10.04 -3.12
C PRO A 362 -20.70 10.90 -1.90
N ASP A 363 -21.80 11.66 -1.95
CA ASP A 363 -22.33 12.43 -0.80
C ASP A 363 -23.25 11.61 0.12
N GLY A 364 -23.59 10.37 -0.25
CA GLY A 364 -24.48 9.50 0.51
C GLY A 364 -25.95 9.91 0.49
N THR A 365 -26.37 10.74 -0.47
CA THR A 365 -27.77 11.16 -0.64
C THR A 365 -28.56 10.29 -1.60
N LYS A 366 -27.89 9.44 -2.38
CA LYS A 366 -28.52 8.50 -3.33
C LYS A 366 -27.83 7.15 -3.37
N MET A 367 -28.63 6.12 -3.59
CA MET A 367 -28.24 4.73 -3.82
C MET A 367 -28.85 4.25 -5.13
N TYR A 368 -28.13 3.40 -5.85
CA TYR A 368 -28.53 2.86 -7.14
C TYR A 368 -28.35 1.35 -7.15
N VAL A 369 -29.35 0.62 -7.64
CA VAL A 369 -29.34 -0.85 -7.74
C VAL A 369 -29.71 -1.26 -9.16
N LEU A 370 -28.91 -2.11 -9.78
CA LEU A 370 -29.18 -2.72 -11.09
C LEU A 370 -29.74 -4.12 -10.89
N GLU A 371 -30.77 -4.51 -11.65
CA GLU A 371 -31.14 -5.93 -11.83
C GLU A 371 -30.91 -6.42 -13.27
N ASP A 372 -30.65 -7.72 -13.42
CA ASP A 372 -30.26 -8.32 -14.71
C ASP A 372 -31.44 -8.79 -15.58
N ASN A 373 -32.59 -9.10 -14.97
CA ASN A 373 -33.73 -9.74 -15.60
C ASN A 373 -34.56 -8.78 -16.47
N ASP A 374 -35.04 -7.67 -15.89
CA ASP A 374 -35.75 -6.62 -16.62
C ASP A 374 -34.79 -5.55 -17.19
N LYS A 375 -33.54 -5.51 -16.70
CA LYS A 375 -32.45 -4.62 -17.11
C LYS A 375 -32.65 -3.17 -16.66
N THR A 376 -33.19 -2.98 -15.47
CA THR A 376 -33.48 -1.67 -14.90
C THR A 376 -32.50 -1.30 -13.77
N ILE A 377 -32.09 -0.03 -13.77
CA ILE A 377 -31.40 0.63 -12.66
C ILE A 377 -32.45 1.42 -11.87
N TYR A 378 -32.53 1.16 -10.57
CA TYR A 378 -33.43 1.82 -9.62
C TYR A 378 -32.64 2.80 -8.75
N GLN A 379 -33.14 4.02 -8.61
CA GLN A 379 -32.57 5.09 -7.78
C GLN A 379 -33.41 5.29 -6.51
N TYR A 380 -32.72 5.39 -5.38
CA TYR A 380 -33.29 5.65 -4.06
C TYR A 380 -32.64 6.89 -3.46
N SER A 381 -33.42 7.71 -2.77
CA SER A 381 -32.91 8.76 -1.88
C SER A 381 -32.43 8.16 -0.56
N LEU A 382 -31.44 8.81 0.07
CA LEU A 382 -30.88 8.45 1.38
C LEU A 382 -30.70 9.70 2.25
N THR A 383 -30.75 9.51 3.57
CA THR A 383 -30.30 10.48 4.56
C THR A 383 -28.90 10.10 5.04
N ASN A 384 -27.87 10.84 4.60
CA ASN A 384 -26.48 10.72 5.08
C ASN A 384 -25.95 9.27 5.19
N TRP A 385 -25.93 8.54 4.06
CA TRP A 385 -25.49 7.13 4.00
C TRP A 385 -26.36 6.11 4.78
N ASP A 386 -27.46 6.50 5.42
CA ASP A 386 -28.30 5.58 6.18
C ASP A 386 -29.23 4.77 5.26
N ILE A 387 -28.85 3.53 4.93
CA ILE A 387 -29.69 2.65 4.08
C ILE A 387 -31.09 2.38 4.66
N SER A 388 -31.28 2.48 5.98
CA SER A 388 -32.61 2.29 6.58
C SER A 388 -33.58 3.45 6.28
N SER A 389 -33.05 4.57 5.78
CA SER A 389 -33.82 5.71 5.28
C SER A 389 -34.12 5.66 3.78
N ALA A 390 -33.71 4.58 3.08
CA ALA A 390 -33.84 4.50 1.63
C ALA A 390 -35.31 4.59 1.18
N GLN A 391 -35.59 5.49 0.23
CA GLN A 391 -36.91 5.65 -0.39
C GLN A 391 -36.74 5.68 -1.92
N TYR A 392 -37.49 4.81 -2.62
CA TYR A 392 -37.50 4.74 -4.07
C TYR A 392 -37.93 6.09 -4.70
N GLU A 393 -37.21 6.52 -5.74
CA GLU A 393 -37.51 7.75 -6.47
C GLU A 393 -37.90 7.47 -7.93
N ILE A 394 -37.04 6.78 -8.68
CA ILE A 394 -37.15 6.64 -10.14
C ILE A 394 -36.32 5.45 -10.64
N SER A 395 -36.58 5.03 -11.88
CA SER A 395 -35.80 3.98 -12.53
C SER A 395 -35.48 4.31 -14.00
N PHE A 396 -34.46 3.65 -14.55
CA PHE A 396 -34.04 3.77 -15.95
C PHE A 396 -33.69 2.40 -16.52
N ASN A 397 -34.24 2.05 -17.68
CA ASN A 397 -34.02 0.75 -18.32
C ASN A 397 -32.88 0.81 -19.35
N VAL A 398 -31.89 -0.07 -19.20
CA VAL A 398 -30.71 -0.17 -20.08
C VAL A 398 -30.86 -1.29 -21.13
N GLY A 399 -32.03 -1.91 -21.21
CA GLY A 399 -32.33 -3.07 -22.08
C GLY A 399 -32.37 -2.78 -23.58
N GLU A 400 -32.36 -1.50 -24.00
CA GLU A 400 -32.18 -1.14 -25.41
C GLU A 400 -30.77 -1.42 -25.97
N LYS A 401 -29.77 -1.53 -25.08
CA LYS A 401 -28.37 -1.77 -25.45
C LYS A 401 -27.84 -3.06 -24.85
N THR A 402 -28.31 -3.42 -23.65
CA THR A 402 -27.84 -4.59 -22.91
C THR A 402 -28.72 -5.82 -23.15
N SER A 403 -28.08 -6.97 -23.24
CA SER A 403 -28.68 -8.30 -23.30
C SER A 403 -28.79 -8.95 -21.92
N LEU A 404 -27.80 -8.73 -21.05
CA LEU A 404 -27.73 -9.15 -19.65
C LEU A 404 -26.74 -8.20 -18.93
N PRO A 405 -27.19 -7.03 -18.45
CA PRO A 405 -26.33 -6.11 -17.71
C PRO A 405 -25.96 -6.73 -16.35
N PHE A 406 -24.72 -6.53 -15.90
CA PHE A 406 -24.23 -7.19 -14.68
C PHE A 406 -23.69 -6.20 -13.65
N ASP A 407 -23.05 -5.12 -14.10
CA ASP A 407 -22.49 -4.09 -13.23
C ASP A 407 -22.51 -2.71 -13.91
N PHE A 408 -22.45 -1.64 -13.12
CA PHE A 408 -22.49 -0.27 -13.59
C PHE A 408 -21.77 0.71 -12.65
N ALA A 409 -21.16 1.75 -13.25
CA ALA A 409 -20.44 2.79 -12.53
C ALA A 409 -20.79 4.18 -13.07
N PHE A 410 -20.66 5.21 -12.23
CA PHE A 410 -20.73 6.62 -12.61
C PHE A 410 -19.32 7.22 -12.69
N ASN A 411 -19.16 8.32 -13.43
CA ASN A 411 -17.97 9.17 -13.25
C ASN A 411 -18.07 10.04 -11.99
N SER A 412 -16.94 10.62 -11.56
CA SER A 412 -16.86 11.46 -10.35
C SER A 412 -17.89 12.60 -10.30
N GLU A 413 -18.21 13.17 -11.47
CA GLU A 413 -19.14 14.28 -11.62
C GLU A 413 -20.61 13.85 -11.78
N GLY A 414 -20.89 12.54 -11.95
CA GLY A 414 -22.22 12.02 -12.29
C GLY A 414 -22.79 12.57 -13.60
N THR A 415 -21.92 12.92 -14.56
CA THR A 415 -22.28 13.33 -15.92
C THR A 415 -22.21 12.17 -16.91
N LYS A 416 -21.69 11.01 -16.50
CA LYS A 416 -21.65 9.77 -17.27
C LYS A 416 -21.98 8.57 -16.40
N MET A 417 -22.64 7.58 -17.03
CA MET A 417 -22.89 6.25 -16.50
C MET A 417 -22.36 5.21 -17.48
N TYR A 418 -21.79 4.14 -16.95
CA TYR A 418 -21.21 3.03 -17.70
C TYR A 418 -21.85 1.75 -17.23
N VAL A 419 -22.29 0.90 -18.15
CA VAL A 419 -22.94 -0.39 -17.83
C VAL A 419 -22.19 -1.48 -18.58
N VAL A 420 -21.75 -2.54 -17.88
CA VAL A 420 -21.13 -3.70 -18.54
C VAL A 420 -22.16 -4.80 -18.76
N ASP A 421 -22.20 -5.32 -19.99
CA ASP A 421 -23.01 -6.47 -20.37
C ASP A 421 -22.21 -7.77 -20.23
N TYR A 422 -22.82 -8.77 -19.62
CA TYR A 422 -22.20 -10.07 -19.42
C TYR A 422 -22.11 -10.90 -20.70
N LEU A 423 -23.13 -10.93 -21.57
CA LEU A 423 -23.13 -11.87 -22.70
C LEU A 423 -22.34 -11.34 -23.89
N ASP A 424 -22.50 -10.07 -24.26
CA ASP A 424 -21.84 -9.47 -25.42
C ASP A 424 -20.42 -8.98 -25.11
N LYS A 425 -20.11 -8.74 -23.83
CA LYS A 425 -18.81 -8.26 -23.30
C LYS A 425 -18.49 -6.83 -23.71
N THR A 426 -19.45 -5.94 -23.52
CA THR A 426 -19.36 -4.53 -23.93
C THR A 426 -19.69 -3.60 -22.76
N ILE A 427 -18.90 -2.54 -22.64
CA ILE A 427 -19.19 -1.40 -21.77
C ILE A 427 -20.01 -0.39 -22.60
N TYR A 428 -21.20 -0.04 -22.13
CA TYR A 428 -22.10 0.94 -22.74
C TYR A 428 -22.06 2.24 -21.93
N GLN A 429 -21.70 3.36 -22.57
CA GLN A 429 -21.64 4.68 -21.96
C GLN A 429 -22.90 5.49 -22.26
N TYR A 430 -23.43 6.14 -21.23
CA TYR A 430 -24.55 7.07 -21.26
C TYR A 430 -24.11 8.42 -20.69
N SER A 431 -24.59 9.51 -21.27
CA SER A 431 -24.52 10.86 -20.68
C SER A 431 -25.65 11.07 -19.68
N LEU A 432 -25.40 11.86 -18.63
CA LEU A 432 -26.34 12.22 -17.58
C LEU A 432 -26.31 13.73 -17.29
N THR A 433 -27.39 14.22 -16.67
CA THR A 433 -27.46 15.53 -16.03
C THR A 433 -27.37 15.38 -14.52
N ASN A 434 -26.17 15.54 -13.93
CA ASN A 434 -25.94 15.59 -12.48
C ASN A 434 -26.60 14.42 -11.70
N TRP A 435 -26.13 13.20 -11.92
CA TRP A 435 -26.55 11.98 -11.23
C TRP A 435 -28.02 11.55 -11.45
N ASP A 436 -28.78 12.24 -12.30
CA ASP A 436 -30.15 11.88 -12.66
C ASP A 436 -30.19 10.82 -13.76
N ILE A 437 -30.48 9.56 -13.38
CA ILE A 437 -30.57 8.45 -14.34
C ILE A 437 -31.74 8.58 -15.32
N SER A 438 -32.78 9.38 -15.02
CA SER A 438 -33.90 9.60 -15.96
C SER A 438 -33.49 10.44 -17.18
N SER A 439 -32.41 11.22 -17.03
CA SER A 439 -31.80 11.99 -18.11
C SER A 439 -30.87 11.15 -19.02
N ALA A 440 -30.67 9.86 -18.73
CA ALA A 440 -29.65 9.04 -19.38
C ALA A 440 -29.86 8.92 -20.90
N GLN A 441 -28.84 9.29 -21.68
CA GLN A 441 -28.81 9.15 -23.14
C GLN A 441 -27.57 8.38 -23.59
N TYR A 442 -27.76 7.29 -24.32
CA TYR A 442 -26.68 6.47 -24.86
C TYR A 442 -25.76 7.27 -25.78
N GLU A 443 -24.44 7.16 -25.59
CA GLU A 443 -23.43 7.85 -26.40
C GLU A 443 -22.61 6.88 -27.26
N ILE A 444 -21.95 5.90 -26.63
CA ILE A 444 -20.92 5.05 -27.25
C ILE A 444 -20.77 3.73 -26.49
N SER A 445 -20.10 2.75 -27.11
CA SER A 445 -19.75 1.50 -26.47
C SER A 445 -18.33 1.05 -26.80
N PHE A 446 -17.74 0.24 -25.91
CA PHE A 446 -16.41 -0.36 -26.07
C PHE A 446 -16.46 -1.85 -25.71
N SER A 447 -15.97 -2.73 -26.60
CA SER A 447 -16.00 -4.18 -26.36
C SER A 447 -14.68 -4.70 -25.80
N VAL A 448 -14.76 -5.41 -24.68
CA VAL A 448 -13.64 -6.12 -24.04
C VAL A 448 -13.52 -7.59 -24.48
N ALA A 449 -14.30 -7.99 -25.49
CA ALA A 449 -14.36 -9.37 -26.00
C ALA A 449 -13.02 -9.92 -26.52
N GLY A 450 -12.01 -9.07 -26.75
CA GLY A 450 -10.67 -9.49 -27.14
C GLY A 450 -9.85 -10.13 -26.02
N GLN A 451 -10.21 -9.92 -24.75
CA GLN A 451 -9.47 -10.40 -23.59
C GLN A 451 -10.17 -11.55 -22.85
N MET A 452 -11.50 -11.58 -22.90
CA MET A 452 -12.31 -12.43 -22.02
C MET A 452 -13.53 -13.03 -22.73
N SER A 453 -13.96 -14.19 -22.26
CA SER A 453 -15.12 -14.94 -22.80
C SER A 453 -16.45 -14.58 -22.13
N SER A 454 -16.51 -13.42 -21.45
CA SER A 454 -17.33 -13.12 -20.26
C SER A 454 -16.77 -11.89 -19.52
N SER A 455 -17.55 -10.83 -19.28
CA SER A 455 -17.31 -9.77 -18.28
C SER A 455 -18.42 -9.82 -17.22
N ALA A 456 -18.20 -9.26 -16.04
CA ALA A 456 -19.20 -9.15 -14.98
C ALA A 456 -19.05 -7.87 -14.16
N THR A 457 -17.86 -7.57 -13.65
CA THR A 457 -17.60 -6.38 -12.83
C THR A 457 -17.00 -5.23 -13.64
N LEU A 458 -17.25 -3.99 -13.20
CA LEU A 458 -16.84 -2.73 -13.81
C LEU A 458 -16.50 -1.67 -12.75
N ALA A 459 -15.21 -1.36 -12.58
CA ALA A 459 -14.77 -0.25 -11.73
C ALA A 459 -13.87 0.73 -12.49
N PHE A 460 -13.82 1.98 -12.03
CA PHE A 460 -12.96 3.02 -12.58
C PHE A 460 -11.99 3.54 -11.51
N LYS A 461 -10.80 3.95 -11.94
CA LYS A 461 -9.96 4.83 -11.12
C LYS A 461 -10.68 6.19 -10.96
N PRO A 462 -10.70 6.84 -9.78
CA PRO A 462 -11.44 8.08 -9.53
C PRO A 462 -11.11 9.27 -10.43
N ASP A 463 -9.95 9.27 -11.09
CA ASP A 463 -9.54 10.28 -12.07
C ASP A 463 -10.01 9.97 -13.52
N GLY A 464 -10.66 8.83 -13.73
CA GLY A 464 -11.11 8.36 -15.04
C GLY A 464 -9.99 7.92 -15.97
N MET A 465 -8.76 7.68 -15.48
CA MET A 465 -7.61 7.30 -16.30
C MET A 465 -7.42 5.79 -16.44
N LYS A 466 -8.17 4.96 -15.71
CA LYS A 466 -8.23 3.50 -15.88
C LYS A 466 -9.64 2.97 -15.65
N VAL A 467 -10.01 1.92 -16.38
CA VAL A 467 -11.16 1.06 -16.11
C VAL A 467 -10.70 -0.38 -15.91
N TYR A 468 -11.37 -1.07 -14.99
CA TYR A 468 -11.11 -2.46 -14.60
C TYR A 468 -12.36 -3.28 -14.94
N VAL A 469 -12.17 -4.38 -15.66
CA VAL A 469 -13.26 -5.30 -16.02
C VAL A 469 -12.82 -6.72 -15.72
N GLY A 470 -13.64 -7.48 -15.01
CA GLY A 470 -13.29 -8.84 -14.57
C GLY A 470 -14.43 -9.84 -14.76
N ARG A 471 -14.14 -11.13 -14.53
CA ARG A 471 -15.12 -12.22 -14.70
C ARG A 471 -15.09 -13.28 -13.60
N PRO A 472 -16.26 -13.83 -13.23
CA PRO A 472 -16.40 -15.10 -12.54
C PRO A 472 -15.59 -16.26 -13.15
N THR A 473 -15.80 -16.68 -14.40
CA THR A 473 -15.31 -18.02 -14.83
C THR A 473 -13.81 -18.13 -15.14
N THR A 474 -13.06 -17.02 -15.11
CA THR A 474 -11.61 -17.04 -15.33
C THR A 474 -10.84 -16.54 -14.11
N ASN A 475 -11.53 -16.00 -13.09
CA ASN A 475 -10.94 -15.33 -11.91
C ASN A 475 -10.02 -14.15 -12.28
N THR A 476 -10.15 -13.63 -13.49
CA THR A 476 -9.24 -12.64 -14.05
C THR A 476 -9.90 -11.26 -14.07
N ILE A 477 -9.18 -10.26 -13.60
CA ILE A 477 -9.51 -8.83 -13.73
C ILE A 477 -8.50 -8.22 -14.70
N TYR A 478 -8.97 -7.40 -15.63
CA TYR A 478 -8.17 -6.79 -16.69
C TYR A 478 -8.22 -5.26 -16.53
N GLN A 479 -7.08 -4.58 -16.66
CA GLN A 479 -7.02 -3.11 -16.59
C GLN A 479 -6.77 -2.48 -17.96
N TYR A 480 -7.46 -1.37 -18.20
CA TYR A 480 -7.42 -0.61 -19.44
C TYR A 480 -7.22 0.88 -19.14
N PRO A 481 -6.06 1.46 -19.49
CA PRO A 481 -5.85 2.91 -19.47
C PRO A 481 -6.83 3.65 -20.37
N LEU A 482 -7.26 4.83 -19.91
CA LEU A 482 -8.21 5.72 -20.54
C LEU A 482 -7.66 7.15 -20.64
N THR A 483 -8.22 7.93 -21.56
CA THR A 483 -8.03 9.37 -21.66
C THR A 483 -9.25 10.08 -21.06
N ASN A 484 -9.20 10.41 -19.76
CA ASN A 484 -10.24 11.19 -19.06
C ASN A 484 -11.67 10.66 -19.30
N TRP A 485 -11.98 9.49 -18.73
CA TRP A 485 -13.30 8.84 -18.80
C TRP A 485 -13.78 8.39 -20.20
N ASP A 486 -12.98 8.58 -21.26
CA ASP A 486 -13.32 8.15 -22.62
C ASP A 486 -13.03 6.65 -22.84
N ILE A 487 -14.06 5.80 -22.77
CA ILE A 487 -13.92 4.35 -23.02
C ILE A 487 -13.55 4.02 -24.47
N SER A 488 -13.70 4.92 -25.44
CA SER A 488 -13.24 4.66 -26.82
C SER A 488 -11.72 4.69 -26.94
N SER A 489 -11.04 5.33 -25.99
CA SER A 489 -9.58 5.33 -25.87
C SER A 489 -9.01 4.07 -25.19
N ALA A 490 -9.86 3.22 -24.61
CA ALA A 490 -9.46 2.06 -23.82
C ALA A 490 -8.52 1.12 -24.59
N GLN A 491 -7.35 0.83 -24.03
CA GLN A 491 -6.39 -0.15 -24.54
C GLN A 491 -6.11 -1.18 -23.45
N TYR A 492 -6.01 -2.46 -23.80
CA TYR A 492 -5.62 -3.49 -22.83
C TYR A 492 -4.15 -3.30 -22.42
N GLU A 493 -3.90 -3.21 -21.12
CA GLU A 493 -2.56 -3.04 -20.54
C GLU A 493 -2.07 -4.33 -19.86
N SER A 494 -2.77 -4.76 -18.81
CA SER A 494 -2.38 -5.92 -18.00
C SER A 494 -3.60 -6.57 -17.33
N ASN A 495 -3.35 -7.67 -16.61
CA ASN A 495 -4.38 -8.39 -15.86
C ASN A 495 -3.85 -8.92 -14.53
N PHE A 496 -4.78 -9.29 -13.67
CA PHE A 496 -4.58 -9.99 -12.41
C PHE A 496 -5.43 -11.27 -12.42
N ASP A 497 -4.86 -12.41 -12.03
CA ASP A 497 -5.56 -13.69 -11.92
C ASP A 497 -5.62 -14.16 -10.45
N ALA A 498 -6.79 -13.99 -9.82
CA ALA A 498 -7.05 -14.42 -8.45
C ALA A 498 -6.96 -15.95 -8.27
N LYS A 499 -7.05 -16.74 -9.36
CA LYS A 499 -6.90 -18.20 -9.32
C LYS A 499 -5.56 -18.65 -8.74
N GLY A 500 -4.50 -17.84 -8.88
CA GLY A 500 -3.18 -18.11 -8.31
C GLY A 500 -3.19 -18.35 -6.80
N PHE A 501 -4.22 -17.86 -6.10
CA PHE A 501 -4.38 -17.94 -4.64
C PHE A 501 -5.37 -19.05 -4.21
N GLY A 502 -5.81 -19.92 -5.14
CA GLY A 502 -6.75 -21.00 -4.86
C GLY A 502 -8.23 -20.55 -4.76
N ARG A 503 -8.48 -19.32 -5.20
CA ARG A 503 -9.75 -18.59 -5.12
C ARG A 503 -10.54 -18.67 -6.42
N LEU A 504 -11.87 -18.48 -6.37
CA LEU A 504 -12.77 -18.67 -7.50
C LEU A 504 -13.84 -17.54 -7.59
N PHE A 505 -14.14 -17.14 -8.83
CA PHE A 505 -15.28 -16.33 -9.26
C PHE A 505 -15.46 -14.91 -8.65
N SER A 506 -14.77 -13.88 -9.17
CA SER A 506 -15.08 -12.47 -8.80
C SER A 506 -16.38 -11.96 -9.45
N THR A 507 -17.37 -11.50 -8.68
CA THR A 507 -18.58 -10.81 -9.22
C THR A 507 -18.48 -9.29 -9.19
N ASP A 508 -17.74 -8.74 -8.23
CA ASP A 508 -17.63 -7.30 -7.99
C ASP A 508 -16.22 -6.91 -7.52
N ILE A 509 -15.84 -5.65 -7.68
CA ILE A 509 -14.53 -5.09 -7.36
C ILE A 509 -14.64 -3.65 -6.80
N ALA A 510 -13.93 -3.38 -5.71
CA ALA A 510 -13.76 -2.03 -5.18
C ALA A 510 -12.28 -1.71 -4.92
N PHE A 511 -11.96 -0.43 -4.81
CA PHE A 511 -10.61 0.04 -4.51
C PHE A 511 -10.64 1.01 -3.34
N LYS A 512 -9.61 0.96 -2.49
CA LYS A 512 -9.35 2.01 -1.51
C LYS A 512 -8.99 3.30 -2.25
N SER A 513 -9.46 4.43 -1.74
CA SER A 513 -9.31 5.75 -2.37
C SER A 513 -7.87 6.22 -2.57
N ASP A 514 -6.88 5.58 -1.93
CA ASP A 514 -5.45 5.83 -2.15
C ASP A 514 -4.82 5.01 -3.30
N GLY A 515 -5.53 4.01 -3.85
CA GLY A 515 -5.03 3.13 -4.89
C GLY A 515 -4.09 2.02 -4.43
N ASN A 516 -3.97 1.78 -3.13
CA ASN A 516 -3.05 0.79 -2.56
C ASN A 516 -3.75 -0.49 -2.07
N LYS A 517 -5.10 -0.53 -2.08
CA LYS A 517 -5.88 -1.74 -1.84
C LYS A 517 -6.94 -1.96 -2.92
N MET A 518 -7.12 -3.22 -3.28
CA MET A 518 -8.20 -3.73 -4.11
C MET A 518 -8.99 -4.75 -3.27
N TYR A 519 -10.30 -4.76 -3.46
CA TYR A 519 -11.24 -5.68 -2.82
C TYR A 519 -12.02 -6.39 -3.92
N THR A 520 -12.26 -7.69 -3.78
CA THR A 520 -13.04 -8.47 -4.75
C THR A 520 -14.04 -9.35 -4.04
N LEU A 521 -15.26 -9.45 -4.58
CA LEU A 521 -16.27 -10.37 -4.07
C LEU A 521 -16.19 -11.70 -4.82
N GLU A 522 -15.72 -12.74 -4.13
CA GLU A 522 -15.37 -14.05 -4.68
C GLU A 522 -16.39 -15.13 -4.30
N LEU A 523 -17.05 -15.75 -5.29
CA LEU A 523 -17.97 -16.85 -5.09
C LEU A 523 -17.20 -18.17 -4.98
N ASP A 524 -16.89 -18.65 -3.78
CA ASP A 524 -16.28 -19.97 -3.66
C ASP A 524 -17.24 -21.11 -4.11
N SER A 525 -16.70 -22.32 -4.34
CA SER A 525 -17.51 -23.47 -4.75
C SER A 525 -18.58 -23.91 -3.73
N THR A 526 -18.51 -23.43 -2.48
CA THR A 526 -19.50 -23.70 -1.42
C THR A 526 -20.53 -22.59 -1.23
N ARG A 527 -20.49 -21.51 -2.04
CA ARG A 527 -21.34 -20.31 -1.95
C ARG A 527 -21.25 -19.59 -0.60
N THR A 528 -20.07 -19.58 0.00
CA THR A 528 -19.76 -18.76 1.19
C THR A 528 -19.48 -17.30 0.84
N ASN A 529 -19.21 -17.02 -0.43
CA ASN A 529 -19.06 -15.71 -1.08
C ASN A 529 -18.39 -14.64 -0.19
N ASN A 530 -17.08 -14.52 -0.28
CA ASN A 530 -16.31 -13.62 0.57
C ASN A 530 -15.88 -12.35 -0.18
N ILE A 531 -15.74 -11.26 0.56
CA ILE A 531 -15.01 -10.08 0.11
C ILE A 531 -13.55 -10.30 0.54
N ASP A 532 -12.64 -10.33 -0.42
CA ASP A 532 -11.23 -10.60 -0.22
C ASP A 532 -10.38 -9.36 -0.54
N GLN A 533 -9.32 -9.14 0.24
CA GLN A 533 -8.47 -7.93 0.16
C GLN A 533 -7.09 -8.23 -0.43
N TYR A 534 -6.62 -7.32 -1.28
CA TYR A 534 -5.33 -7.38 -1.96
C TYR A 534 -4.58 -6.06 -1.82
N SER A 535 -3.28 -6.13 -1.53
CA SER A 535 -2.36 -5.00 -1.68
C SER A 535 -2.02 -4.77 -3.15
N ILE A 536 -2.17 -3.54 -3.64
CA ILE A 536 -1.73 -3.09 -4.96
C ILE A 536 -0.84 -1.85 -4.82
N THR A 537 -0.18 -1.44 -5.89
CA THR A 537 0.63 -0.20 -5.97
C THR A 537 0.02 0.73 -7.02
N ASP A 538 -0.28 1.98 -6.65
CA ASP A 538 -0.73 3.05 -7.56
C ASP A 538 -1.72 2.59 -8.66
N TRP A 539 -2.82 1.97 -8.22
CA TRP A 539 -3.91 1.56 -9.13
C TRP A 539 -3.47 0.57 -10.24
N ASP A 540 -2.40 -0.20 -10.03
CA ASP A 540 -1.96 -1.29 -10.92
C ASP A 540 -2.29 -2.67 -10.34
N ILE A 541 -3.32 -3.32 -10.87
CA ILE A 541 -3.76 -4.64 -10.41
C ILE A 541 -2.72 -5.72 -10.70
N SER A 542 -1.81 -5.52 -11.67
CA SER A 542 -0.77 -6.52 -11.97
C SER A 542 0.27 -6.65 -10.85
N SER A 543 0.31 -5.67 -9.93
CA SER A 543 1.11 -5.73 -8.70
C SER A 543 0.45 -6.52 -7.56
N ALA A 544 -0.83 -6.90 -7.70
CA ALA A 544 -1.67 -7.38 -6.60
C ALA A 544 -1.07 -8.58 -5.84
N GLN A 545 -1.01 -8.45 -4.53
CA GLN A 545 -0.67 -9.50 -3.57
C GLN A 545 -1.86 -9.75 -2.66
N ASP A 546 -2.20 -11.01 -2.42
CA ASP A 546 -3.23 -11.39 -1.45
C ASP A 546 -2.79 -10.99 -0.03
N ASP A 547 -3.59 -10.17 0.64
CA ASP A 547 -3.35 -9.83 2.05
C ASP A 547 -3.77 -10.96 3.01
N PHE A 548 -4.46 -11.98 2.48
CA PHE A 548 -5.12 -13.06 3.20
C PHE A 548 -6.16 -12.57 4.23
N VAL A 549 -6.65 -11.33 4.06
CA VAL A 549 -7.80 -10.78 4.78
C VAL A 549 -9.05 -11.05 3.95
N SER A 550 -10.05 -11.65 4.58
CA SER A 550 -11.28 -12.15 3.95
C SER A 550 -12.45 -11.92 4.90
N PHE A 551 -13.57 -11.42 4.39
CA PHE A 551 -14.80 -11.17 5.12
C PHE A 551 -15.97 -11.92 4.48
N SER A 552 -16.82 -12.54 5.29
CA SER A 552 -18.00 -13.27 4.80
C SER A 552 -19.30 -12.65 5.31
N ALA A 553 -20.15 -12.19 4.39
CA ALA A 553 -21.50 -11.71 4.69
C ALA A 553 -22.51 -12.85 4.94
N LYS A 554 -22.05 -14.11 5.02
CA LYS A 554 -22.89 -15.32 5.10
C LYS A 554 -23.85 -15.37 6.29
N ALA A 555 -23.56 -14.64 7.37
CA ALA A 555 -24.45 -14.53 8.53
C ALA A 555 -25.72 -13.71 8.24
N GLN A 556 -25.70 -12.87 7.19
CA GLN A 556 -26.80 -12.02 6.75
C GLN A 556 -27.42 -12.54 5.45
N THR A 557 -26.62 -12.84 4.42
CA THR A 557 -27.11 -13.30 3.11
C THR A 557 -26.35 -14.51 2.59
N SER A 558 -27.06 -15.48 2.02
CA SER A 558 -26.47 -16.71 1.49
C SER A 558 -25.90 -16.58 0.07
N TYR A 559 -26.07 -15.42 -0.58
CA TYR A 559 -25.52 -15.16 -1.91
C TYR A 559 -25.33 -13.65 -2.13
N PRO A 560 -24.34 -13.03 -1.47
CA PRO A 560 -23.92 -11.68 -1.80
C PRO A 560 -23.36 -11.65 -3.24
N VAL A 561 -23.68 -10.59 -3.97
CA VAL A 561 -23.33 -10.42 -5.40
C VAL A 561 -22.63 -9.11 -5.71
N ALA A 562 -22.87 -8.06 -4.92
CA ALA A 562 -22.16 -6.79 -5.00
C ALA A 562 -21.90 -6.19 -3.62
N PHE A 563 -20.93 -5.29 -3.54
CA PHE A 563 -20.58 -4.55 -2.34
C PHE A 563 -20.02 -3.16 -2.67
N ALA A 564 -20.29 -2.18 -1.81
CA ALA A 564 -19.78 -0.83 -1.97
C ALA A 564 -19.23 -0.30 -0.65
N PHE A 565 -18.10 0.40 -0.71
CA PHE A 565 -17.57 1.16 0.42
C PHE A 565 -18.07 2.61 0.37
N LYS A 566 -18.30 3.19 1.56
CA LYS A 566 -18.33 4.65 1.73
C LYS A 566 -16.93 5.22 1.39
N PRO A 567 -16.79 6.43 0.80
CA PRO A 567 -15.49 6.94 0.34
C PRO A 567 -14.38 7.06 1.40
N ASP A 568 -14.75 7.22 2.68
CA ASP A 568 -13.81 7.21 3.81
C ASP A 568 -13.51 5.80 4.37
N GLY A 569 -14.14 4.77 3.79
CA GLY A 569 -14.01 3.37 4.18
C GLY A 569 -14.61 3.01 5.53
N THR A 570 -15.27 3.93 6.23
CA THR A 570 -15.83 3.67 7.57
C THR A 570 -17.03 2.72 7.54
N LYS A 571 -17.66 2.57 6.36
CA LYS A 571 -18.80 1.69 6.12
C LYS A 571 -18.64 0.89 4.83
N MET A 572 -19.17 -0.32 4.86
CA MET A 572 -19.33 -1.21 3.71
C MET A 572 -20.79 -1.66 3.63
N TYR A 573 -21.32 -1.78 2.42
CA TYR A 573 -22.67 -2.23 2.13
C TYR A 573 -22.58 -3.48 1.24
N VAL A 574 -23.33 -4.53 1.55
CA VAL A 574 -23.32 -5.79 0.79
C VAL A 574 -24.73 -6.13 0.32
N LEU A 575 -24.90 -6.31 -0.98
CA LEU A 575 -26.15 -6.68 -1.64
C LEU A 575 -26.24 -8.21 -1.79
N GLY A 576 -27.30 -8.79 -1.24
CA GLY A 576 -27.70 -10.19 -1.46
C GLY A 576 -28.68 -10.34 -2.63
N TYR A 577 -28.48 -11.37 -3.46
CA TYR A 577 -29.28 -11.63 -4.66
C TYR A 577 -30.65 -12.25 -4.35
N TYR A 578 -30.69 -13.35 -3.59
CA TYR A 578 -31.92 -14.12 -3.37
C TYR A 578 -32.86 -13.48 -2.34
N ASP A 579 -32.30 -12.78 -1.35
CA ASP A 579 -33.02 -12.01 -0.34
C ASP A 579 -33.21 -10.54 -0.73
N LYS A 580 -32.60 -10.10 -1.84
CA LYS A 580 -32.69 -8.74 -2.39
C LYS A 580 -32.37 -7.65 -1.37
N THR A 581 -31.53 -7.96 -0.39
CA THR A 581 -31.33 -7.13 0.80
C THR A 581 -29.92 -6.57 0.83
N ILE A 582 -29.81 -5.28 1.12
CA ILE A 582 -28.56 -4.58 1.34
C ILE A 582 -28.30 -4.54 2.84
N TYR A 583 -27.12 -4.98 3.27
CA TYR A 583 -26.71 -5.02 4.68
C TYR A 583 -25.54 -4.06 4.91
N GLN A 584 -25.60 -3.27 5.98
CA GLN A 584 -24.56 -2.30 6.33
C GLN A 584 -23.61 -2.85 7.40
N TYR A 585 -22.32 -2.58 7.22
CA TYR A 585 -21.24 -2.98 8.12
C TYR A 585 -20.34 -1.78 8.46
N SER A 586 -19.85 -1.73 9.69
CA SER A 586 -18.71 -0.90 10.11
C SER A 586 -17.41 -1.55 9.67
N THR A 587 -16.51 -0.81 9.03
CA THR A 587 -15.19 -1.28 8.57
C THR A 587 -14.09 -0.35 9.09
N VAL A 588 -14.13 -0.10 10.40
CA VAL A 588 -13.22 0.77 11.14
C VAL A 588 -12.32 -0.04 12.06
N THR A 589 -11.05 0.30 12.16
CA THR A 589 -10.17 -0.33 13.15
C THR A 589 -10.68 -0.03 14.56
N PRO A 590 -10.83 -1.05 15.45
CA PRO A 590 -11.27 -0.83 16.83
C PRO A 590 -10.27 0.05 17.58
N SER A 591 -10.80 0.98 18.37
CA SER A 591 -10.06 1.92 19.23
C SER A 591 -9.52 1.29 20.50
#